data_AF-A0A1S9TTE9-F1
#
_entry.id   AF-A0A1S9TTE9-F1
#
_cell.length_a   1.000
_cell.length_b   1.000
_cell.length_c   1.000
_cell.angle_alpha   90.00
_cell.angle_beta   90.00
_cell.angle_gamma   90.00
#
_symmetry.space_group_name_H-M   'P 1'
#
loop_
_entity.id
_entity.type
_entity.pdbx_description
1 polymer ?
#
loop_
_entity_poly.entity_id
_entity_poly.type
_entity_poly.pdbx_seq_one_letter_code
_entity_poly.pdbx_strand_id
1 'polypeptide(L)'
;MTTISQNVLDTLVVGIYEDVQMLVMMMMDYEKGIDMVTKVEIITAHTGLKEVILFCQSHSQGMNVLRTEEVMLGINYRVTRLSDERISIEKSNAIYGKVFRYPKE
;
A
#
# COMPACT_ATOMS: atom_id res chain seq x y z
N MET A 1 17.95 -10.24 -17.20
CA MET A 1 16.78 -10.26 -16.31
C MET A 1 16.69 -11.64 -15.69
N THR A 2 16.80 -11.74 -14.37
CA THR A 2 16.50 -12.98 -13.64
C THR A 2 14.99 -13.17 -13.63
N THR A 3 14.51 -14.33 -14.09
CA THR A 3 13.10 -14.67 -14.06
C THR A 3 12.76 -15.27 -12.69
N ILE A 4 11.75 -14.71 -12.02
CA ILE A 4 11.20 -15.26 -10.77
C ILE A 4 10.07 -16.22 -11.13
N SER A 5 9.98 -17.35 -10.43
CA SER A 5 8.88 -18.30 -10.67
C SER A 5 7.53 -17.71 -10.26
N GLN A 6 6.48 -18.03 -11.01
CA GLN A 6 5.12 -17.55 -10.72
C GLN A 6 4.67 -17.94 -9.31
N ASN A 7 4.99 -19.15 -8.85
CA ASN A 7 4.64 -19.61 -7.49
C ASN A 7 5.23 -18.72 -6.38
N VAL A 8 6.45 -18.21 -6.59
CA VAL A 8 7.08 -17.28 -5.64
C VAL A 8 6.34 -15.95 -5.63
N LEU A 9 5.94 -15.45 -6.80
CA LEU A 9 5.14 -14.21 -6.89
C LEU A 9 3.75 -14.39 -6.28
N ASP A 10 3.09 -15.51 -6.51
CA ASP A 10 1.76 -15.79 -5.96
C ASP A 10 1.82 -15.89 -4.42
N THR A 11 2.87 -16.53 -3.89
CA THR A 11 3.13 -16.57 -2.43
C THR A 11 3.38 -15.17 -1.87
N LEU A 12 4.17 -14.36 -2.59
CA LEU A 12 4.45 -12.98 -2.19
C LEU A 12 3.19 -12.12 -2.17
N VAL A 13 2.29 -12.29 -3.15
CA VAL A 13 1.00 -11.60 -3.21
C VAL A 13 0.15 -11.94 -1.98
N VAL A 14 0.11 -13.21 -1.55
CA VAL A 14 -0.61 -13.61 -0.33
C VAL A 14 -0.01 -12.91 0.89
N GLY A 15 1.31 -12.92 1.06
CA GLY A 15 1.97 -12.23 2.18
C GLY A 15 1.72 -10.72 2.18
N ILE A 16 1.72 -10.07 1.02
CA ILE A 16 1.34 -8.66 0.88
C ILE A 16 -0.06 -8.42 1.44
N TYR A 17 -1.05 -9.28 1.13
CA TYR A 17 -2.41 -9.10 1.63
C TYR A 17 -2.50 -9.28 3.16
N GLU A 18 -1.75 -10.21 3.74
CA GLU A 18 -1.65 -10.39 5.18
C GLU A 18 -1.05 -9.15 5.86
N ASP A 19 0.05 -8.62 5.32
CA ASP A 19 0.71 -7.42 5.82
C ASP A 19 -0.19 -6.17 5.67
N VAL A 20 -0.96 -6.07 4.59
CA VAL A 20 -1.97 -5.01 4.40
C VAL A 20 -3.03 -5.08 5.50
N GLN A 21 -3.55 -6.27 5.81
CA GLN A 21 -4.54 -6.43 6.87
C GLN A 21 -3.98 -6.05 8.22
N MET A 22 -2.74 -6.47 8.52
CA MET A 22 -2.04 -6.08 9.74
C MET A 22 -1.86 -4.57 9.85
N LEU A 23 -1.41 -3.91 8.77
CA LEU A 23 -1.27 -2.47 8.72
C LEU A 23 -2.61 -1.76 8.96
N VAL A 24 -3.70 -2.27 8.38
CA VAL A 24 -5.05 -1.72 8.61
C VAL A 24 -5.50 -1.89 10.06
N MET A 25 -5.18 -3.01 10.70
CA MET A 25 -5.46 -3.20 12.14
C MET A 25 -4.68 -2.21 13.00
N MET A 26 -3.38 -2.02 12.73
CA MET A 26 -2.56 -1.01 13.41
C MET A 26 -3.17 0.40 13.31
N MET A 27 -3.65 0.78 12.12
CA MET A 27 -4.33 2.07 11.92
C MET A 27 -5.60 2.19 12.77
N MET A 28 -6.43 1.15 12.80
CA MET A 28 -7.66 1.14 13.60
C MET A 28 -7.36 1.21 15.09
N ASP A 29 -6.33 0.52 15.55
CA ASP A 29 -5.93 0.52 16.96
C ASP A 29 -5.39 1.90 17.38
N TYR A 30 -4.58 2.53 16.52
CA TYR A 30 -4.12 3.91 16.70
C TYR A 30 -5.29 4.90 16.74
N GLU A 31 -6.25 4.82 15.81
CA GLU A 31 -7.44 5.68 15.79
C GLU A 31 -8.34 5.51 17.03
N LYS A 32 -8.38 4.30 17.61
CA LYS A 32 -9.11 4.00 18.84
C LYS A 32 -8.35 4.42 20.12
N GLY A 33 -7.13 4.93 20.00
CA GLY A 33 -6.30 5.29 21.14
C GLY A 33 -5.85 4.08 21.96
N ILE A 34 -5.70 2.92 21.32
CA ILE A 34 -5.07 1.75 21.95
C ILE A 34 -3.57 2.05 22.00
N ASP A 35 -3.05 2.33 23.20
CA ASP A 35 -1.67 2.79 23.50
C ASP A 35 -0.53 1.86 23.02
N MET A 36 -0.84 0.78 22.30
CA MET A 36 0.13 -0.20 21.80
C MET A 36 0.65 0.11 20.40
N VAL A 37 0.08 1.07 19.67
CA VAL A 37 0.47 1.38 18.29
C VAL A 37 0.73 2.86 18.15
N THR A 38 1.90 3.21 17.63
CA THR A 38 2.29 4.58 17.33
C THR A 38 2.20 4.88 15.84
N LYS A 39 2.02 6.17 15.51
CA LYS A 39 2.06 6.66 14.12
C LYS A 39 3.38 6.31 13.41
N VAL A 40 4.50 6.32 14.15
CA VAL A 40 5.83 5.96 13.60
C VAL A 40 5.85 4.50 13.17
N GLU A 41 5.33 3.59 13.99
CA GLU A 41 5.25 2.16 13.66
C GLU A 41 4.39 1.90 12.43
N ILE A 42 3.27 2.62 12.28
CA ILE A 42 2.41 2.55 11.09
C ILE A 42 3.17 3.01 9.84
N ILE A 43 3.90 4.13 9.90
CA ILE A 43 4.66 4.66 8.77
C ILE A 43 5.82 3.72 8.40
N THR A 44 6.51 3.14 9.38
CA THR A 44 7.59 2.18 9.15
C THR A 44 7.07 0.91 8.51
N ALA A 45 5.98 0.33 9.02
CA ALA A 45 5.34 -0.84 8.43
C ALA A 45 4.86 -0.58 7.00
N HIS A 46 4.24 0.59 6.77
CA HIS A 46 3.82 1.02 5.43
C HIS A 46 4.99 1.16 4.45
N THR A 47 6.12 1.73 4.88
CA THR A 47 7.31 1.90 4.04
C THR A 47 7.88 0.55 3.61
N GLY A 48 7.99 -0.41 4.54
CA GLY A 48 8.45 -1.76 4.23
C GLY A 48 7.51 -2.47 3.25
N LEU A 49 6.20 -2.42 3.50
CA LEU A 49 5.20 -3.01 2.62
C LEU A 49 5.22 -2.40 1.22
N LYS A 50 5.47 -1.10 1.09
CA LYS A 50 5.60 -0.41 -0.20
C LYS A 50 6.75 -0.97 -1.04
N GLU A 51 7.91 -1.23 -0.43
CA GLU A 51 9.05 -1.83 -1.14
C GLU A 51 8.73 -3.23 -1.65
N VAL A 52 8.06 -4.05 -0.84
CA VAL A 52 7.65 -5.41 -1.21
C VAL A 52 6.66 -5.40 -2.37
N ILE A 53 5.68 -4.49 -2.34
CA ILE A 53 4.71 -4.34 -3.44
C ILE A 53 5.39 -3.91 -4.74
N LEU A 54 6.30 -2.94 -4.70
CA LEU A 54 7.06 -2.49 -5.88
C LEU A 54 7.90 -3.62 -6.47
N PHE A 55 8.54 -4.43 -5.61
CA PHE A 55 9.26 -5.61 -6.03
C PHE A 55 8.32 -6.60 -6.74
N CYS A 56 7.17 -6.91 -6.15
CA CYS A 56 6.17 -7.80 -6.74
C CYS A 56 5.68 -7.29 -8.10
N GLN A 57 5.40 -5.99 -8.22
CA GLN A 57 4.96 -5.34 -9.45
C GLN A 57 5.99 -5.46 -10.57
N SER A 58 7.27 -5.20 -10.28
CA SER A 58 8.34 -5.24 -11.28
C SER A 58 8.58 -6.64 -11.89
N HIS A 59 8.12 -7.69 -11.21
CA HIS A 59 8.27 -9.08 -11.64
C HIS A 59 6.94 -9.75 -12.03
N SER A 60 5.80 -9.11 -11.77
CA SER A 60 4.47 -9.61 -12.12
C SER A 60 4.06 -9.18 -13.52
N GLN A 61 3.08 -9.89 -14.09
CA GLN A 61 2.46 -9.56 -15.36
C GLN A 61 0.94 -9.60 -15.27
N GLY A 62 0.27 -8.94 -16.22
CA GLY A 62 -1.19 -8.98 -16.33
C GLY A 62 -1.92 -8.43 -15.11
N MET A 63 -2.96 -9.14 -14.67
CA MET A 63 -3.89 -8.67 -13.64
C MET A 63 -3.24 -8.49 -12.26
N ASN A 64 -2.16 -9.22 -11.97
CA ASN A 64 -1.47 -9.12 -10.67
C ASN A 64 -0.85 -7.74 -10.47
N VAL A 65 -0.31 -7.12 -11.53
CA VAL A 65 0.23 -5.75 -11.48
C VAL A 65 -0.87 -4.76 -11.07
N LEU A 66 -2.04 -4.85 -11.70
CA LEU A 66 -3.18 -3.98 -11.41
C LEU A 66 -3.68 -4.14 -9.98
N ARG A 67 -3.81 -5.38 -9.50
CA ARG A 67 -4.24 -5.66 -8.12
C ARG A 67 -3.28 -5.08 -7.09
N THR A 68 -1.97 -5.28 -7.29
CA THR A 68 -0.96 -4.74 -6.38
C THR A 68 -0.90 -3.20 -6.40
N GLU A 69 -1.19 -2.57 -7.54
CA GLU A 69 -1.30 -1.11 -7.63
C GLU A 69 -2.52 -0.57 -6.86
N GLU A 70 -3.67 -1.23 -6.97
CA GLU A 70 -4.87 -0.86 -6.20
C GLU A 70 -4.62 -0.94 -4.69
N VAL A 71 -3.95 -2.01 -4.25
CA VAL A 71 -3.52 -2.18 -2.85
C VAL A 71 -2.62 -1.02 -2.41
N MET A 72 -1.59 -0.71 -3.21
CA MET A 72 -0.67 0.41 -2.94
C MET A 72 -1.40 1.75 -2.78
N LEU A 73 -2.33 2.05 -3.69
CA LEU A 73 -3.12 3.27 -3.65
C LEU A 73 -4.00 3.33 -2.40
N GLY A 74 -4.64 2.21 -2.05
CA GLY A 74 -5.50 2.10 -0.87
C GLY A 74 -4.75 2.33 0.45
N ILE A 75 -3.60 1.68 0.64
CA ILE A 75 -2.81 1.86 1.87
C ILE A 75 -2.19 3.25 1.94
N ASN A 76 -1.69 3.80 0.81
CA ASN A 76 -1.14 5.16 0.76
C ASN A 76 -2.17 6.19 1.21
N TYR A 77 -3.40 6.08 0.71
CA TYR A 77 -4.49 7.00 1.06
C TYR A 77 -4.83 6.95 2.56
N ARG A 78 -4.84 5.75 3.17
CA ARG A 78 -5.15 5.62 4.60
C ARG A 78 -4.02 6.17 5.47
N VAL A 79 -2.76 5.90 5.14
CA VAL A 79 -1.61 6.44 5.87
C VAL A 79 -1.57 7.97 5.78
N THR A 80 -1.80 8.56 4.60
CA THR A 80 -1.77 10.02 4.47
C THR A 80 -2.84 10.72 5.31
N ARG A 81 -4.01 10.10 5.49
CA ARG A 81 -5.05 10.61 6.41
C ARG A 81 -4.59 10.62 7.87
N LEU A 82 -3.79 9.65 8.29
CA LEU A 82 -3.20 9.61 9.64
C LEU A 82 -2.05 10.62 9.79
N SER A 83 -1.43 11.01 8.68
CA SER A 83 -0.26 11.87 8.69
C SER A 83 -0.56 13.36 8.92
N ASP A 84 -1.79 13.84 8.75
CA ASP A 84 -2.17 15.29 8.68
C ASP A 84 -1.37 16.13 7.65
N GLU A 85 -0.37 15.53 7.01
CA GLU A 85 0.36 16.11 5.91
C GLU A 85 -0.55 16.16 4.68
N ARG A 86 -0.94 17.38 4.29
CA ARG A 86 -1.52 17.67 2.98
C ARG A 86 -0.46 17.42 1.91
N ILE A 87 -0.18 16.15 1.60
CA ILE A 87 0.72 15.81 0.50
C ILE A 87 -0.05 16.07 -0.79
N SER A 88 0.49 16.98 -1.60
CA SER A 88 0.06 17.19 -2.98
C SER A 88 0.03 15.83 -3.65
N ILE A 89 -1.02 15.55 -4.43
CA ILE A 89 -1.08 14.36 -5.27
C ILE A 89 -0.05 14.55 -6.40
N GLU A 90 1.23 14.57 -6.05
CA GLU A 90 2.32 14.68 -7.00
C GLU A 90 2.61 13.29 -7.54
N LYS A 91 1.95 13.06 -8.67
CA LYS A 91 2.24 12.03 -9.67
C LYS A 91 2.04 10.58 -9.18
N SER A 92 0.78 10.22 -8.98
CA SER A 92 0.36 8.85 -9.32
C SER A 92 0.17 8.81 -10.84
N ASN A 93 1.19 8.30 -11.54
CA ASN A 93 1.20 8.19 -12.99
C ASN A 93 0.40 6.97 -13.45
N ALA A 94 -0.67 7.25 -14.19
CA ALA A 94 -0.96 6.67 -15.51
C ALA A 94 -1.28 5.16 -15.63
N ILE A 95 -2.29 4.67 -14.91
CA ILE A 95 -3.13 3.57 -15.45
C ILE A 95 -4.53 4.07 -15.81
N TYR A 96 -5.10 4.95 -14.98
CA TYR A 96 -6.27 5.75 -15.33
C TYR A 96 -5.81 7.19 -15.47
N GLY A 97 -5.81 7.76 -16.68
CA GLY A 97 -5.32 9.11 -16.99
C GLY A 97 -6.06 10.28 -16.31
N LYS A 98 -6.68 10.06 -15.14
CA LYS A 98 -7.23 11.09 -14.27
C LYS A 98 -6.80 10.77 -12.84
N VAL A 99 -6.10 11.73 -12.24
CA VAL A 99 -6.02 11.87 -10.79
C VAL A 99 -7.44 11.74 -10.25
N PHE A 100 -7.73 10.66 -9.52
CA PHE A 100 -8.98 10.51 -8.78
C PHE A 100 -9.01 11.62 -7.74
N ARG A 101 -9.65 12.75 -8.08
CA ARG A 101 -9.99 13.78 -7.11
C ARG A 101 -11.22 13.29 -6.36
N TYR A 102 -11.00 12.79 -5.15
CA TYR A 102 -12.09 12.47 -4.26
C TYR A 102 -12.88 13.75 -3.90
N PRO A 103 -14.21 13.65 -3.70
CA PRO A 103 -15.01 14.80 -3.29
C PRO A 103 -14.50 15.32 -1.95
N LYS A 104 -14.43 16.64 -1.80
CA LYS A 104 -14.24 17.26 -0.49
C LYS A 104 -15.56 17.12 0.27
N GLU A 105 -15.49 16.58 1.48
CA GLU A 105 -16.56 16.72 2.48
C GLU A 105 -16.81 18.20 2.80
#